data_AF-A0A9E4EY69-F1
#
_entry.id   AF-A0A9E4EY69-F1
#
_cell.length_a   1.000
_cell.length_b   1.000
_cell.length_c   1.000
_cell.angle_alpha   90.00
_cell.angle_beta   90.00
_cell.angle_gamma   90.00
#
_symmetry.space_group_name_H-M   'P 1'
#
loop_
_entity.id
_entity.type
_entity.pdbx_description
1 polymer ?
#
loop_
_entity_poly.entity_id
_entity_poly.type
_entity_poly.pdbx_seq_one_letter_code
_entity_poly.pdbx_strand_id
1 'polypeptide(L)'
;DLAVGEMGGLLSLPARGNFERWGMNDFQERTGVGLLRFDEEPWVKARIPEAIRWGGWVHCIERLMTPGQHVVNLPTMKSHGGGPRFSLSLKNVYGFVHPRDRVRAHFVSQMAEMIMETNLLYSPSLIVLDGTKCWISGGPYTGEER
;
A
#
# COMPACT_ATOMS: atom_id res chain seq x y z
N ASP A 1 -2.40 -12.11 16.68
CA ASP A 1 -3.16 -12.48 15.48
C ASP A 1 -2.37 -12.18 14.21
N LEU A 2 -2.55 -13.00 13.16
CA LEU A 2 -1.92 -12.84 11.85
C LEU A 2 -3.00 -12.53 10.81
N ALA A 3 -2.76 -11.54 9.96
CA ALA A 3 -3.67 -11.20 8.87
C ALA A 3 -2.91 -10.71 7.63
N VAL A 4 -3.49 -10.95 6.46
CA VAL A 4 -3.05 -10.40 5.17
C VAL A 4 -3.97 -9.22 4.84
N GLY A 5 -3.38 -8.08 4.51
CA GLY A 5 -4.16 -6.89 4.19
C GLY A 5 -3.71 -6.14 2.95
N GLU A 6 -4.68 -5.55 2.26
CA GLU A 6 -4.48 -4.84 0.99
C GLU A 6 -5.62 -3.83 0.78
N MET A 7 -5.38 -2.83 -0.07
CA MET A 7 -6.44 -2.00 -0.64
C MET A 7 -6.12 -1.60 -2.08
N GLY A 8 -7.16 -1.60 -2.92
CA GLY A 8 -7.04 -1.24 -4.33
C GLY A 8 -6.64 0.23 -4.59
N GLY A 9 -6.33 0.51 -5.85
CA GLY A 9 -6.29 1.87 -6.38
C GLY A 9 -7.70 2.49 -6.43
N LEU A 10 -7.79 3.82 -6.69
CA LEU A 10 -9.05 4.57 -6.66
C LEU A 10 -10.18 3.92 -7.48
N LEU A 11 -9.86 3.37 -8.65
CA LEU A 11 -10.83 2.76 -9.58
C LEU A 11 -11.20 1.32 -9.21
N SER A 12 -10.57 0.75 -8.19
CA SER A 12 -10.75 -0.65 -7.76
C SER A 12 -11.20 -0.75 -6.30
N LEU A 13 -11.78 0.33 -5.77
CA LEU A 13 -12.42 0.35 -4.45
C LEU A 13 -13.92 -0.01 -4.58
N PRO A 14 -14.50 -0.71 -3.60
CA PRO A 14 -13.85 -1.27 -2.42
C PRO A 14 -13.01 -2.53 -2.73
N ALA A 15 -12.01 -2.83 -1.89
CA ALA A 15 -11.12 -3.98 -2.06
C ALA A 15 -11.86 -5.32 -1.99
N ARG A 16 -13.05 -5.37 -1.39
CA ARG A 16 -13.91 -6.57 -1.32
C ARG A 16 -14.04 -7.29 -2.66
N GLY A 17 -14.32 -6.57 -3.74
CA GLY A 17 -14.47 -7.19 -5.07
C GLY A 17 -13.18 -7.81 -5.60
N ASN A 18 -12.02 -7.22 -5.28
CA ASN A 18 -10.72 -7.80 -5.64
C ASN A 18 -10.40 -9.03 -4.79
N PHE A 19 -10.71 -9.00 -3.48
CA PHE A 19 -10.50 -10.14 -2.58
C PHE A 19 -11.32 -11.35 -3.03
N GLU A 20 -12.58 -11.14 -3.41
CA GLU A 20 -13.44 -12.18 -4.00
C GLU A 20 -12.83 -12.72 -5.30
N ARG A 21 -12.45 -11.82 -6.23
CA ARG A 21 -11.84 -12.21 -7.51
C ARG A 21 -10.52 -12.98 -7.36
N TRP A 22 -9.73 -12.67 -6.34
CA TRP A 22 -8.43 -13.31 -6.07
C TRP A 22 -8.54 -14.59 -5.23
N GLY A 23 -9.76 -15.00 -4.83
CA GLY A 23 -9.96 -16.20 -4.02
C GLY A 23 -9.47 -16.06 -2.58
N MET A 24 -9.48 -14.83 -2.03
CA MET A 24 -9.00 -14.61 -0.66
C MET A 24 -9.91 -15.26 0.38
N ASN A 25 -11.22 -15.38 0.11
CA ASN A 25 -12.15 -16.08 1.01
C ASN A 25 -11.76 -17.56 1.17
N ASP A 26 -11.54 -18.28 0.05
CA ASP A 26 -11.07 -19.66 0.07
C ASP A 26 -9.71 -19.79 0.77
N PHE A 27 -8.82 -18.81 0.58
CA PHE A 27 -7.54 -18.74 1.30
C PHE A 27 -7.76 -18.64 2.82
N GLN A 28 -8.67 -17.77 3.28
CA GLN A 28 -9.00 -17.62 4.69
C GLN A 28 -9.64 -18.89 5.26
N GLU A 29 -10.58 -19.50 4.56
CA GLU A 29 -11.21 -20.76 4.99
C GLU A 29 -10.19 -21.90 5.12
N ARG A 30 -9.25 -22.00 4.17
CA ARG A 30 -8.21 -23.05 4.17
C ARG A 30 -7.13 -22.86 5.23
N THR A 31 -6.77 -21.61 5.52
CA THR A 31 -5.59 -21.31 6.36
C THR A 31 -5.93 -20.79 7.75
N GLY A 32 -7.15 -20.29 7.96
CA GLY A 32 -7.56 -19.56 9.15
C GLY A 32 -6.93 -18.17 9.30
N VAL A 33 -6.12 -17.71 8.33
CA VAL A 33 -5.45 -16.40 8.40
C VAL A 33 -6.46 -15.28 8.11
N GLY A 34 -6.46 -14.25 8.96
CA GLY A 34 -7.38 -13.12 8.82
C GLY A 34 -7.15 -12.30 7.55
N LEU A 35 -8.20 -11.67 7.04
CA LEU A 35 -8.15 -10.78 5.89
C LEU A 35 -8.48 -9.35 6.30
N LEU A 36 -7.61 -8.42 5.91
CA LEU A 36 -7.70 -7.00 6.23
C LEU A 36 -7.93 -6.18 4.95
N ARG A 37 -9.15 -5.69 4.77
CA ARG A 37 -9.47 -4.79 3.65
C ARG A 37 -9.31 -3.37 4.16
N PHE A 38 -8.21 -2.71 3.80
CA PHE A 38 -7.85 -1.44 4.45
C PHE A 38 -8.89 -0.34 4.25
N ASP A 39 -9.70 -0.40 3.18
CA ASP A 39 -10.85 0.48 2.94
C ASP A 39 -12.02 0.31 3.91
N GLU A 40 -12.07 -0.81 4.63
CA GLU A 40 -13.11 -1.12 5.62
C GLU A 40 -12.60 -0.98 7.06
N GLU A 41 -11.32 -0.67 7.26
CA GLU A 41 -10.75 -0.44 8.59
C GLU A 41 -11.04 0.97 9.10
N PRO A 42 -11.04 1.18 10.44
CA PRO A 42 -11.08 2.52 11.02
C PRO A 42 -9.90 3.38 10.55
N TRP A 43 -10.19 4.65 10.28
CA TRP A 43 -9.22 5.63 9.81
C TRP A 43 -8.87 6.62 10.91
N VAL A 44 -7.58 6.93 11.05
CA VAL A 44 -7.07 7.96 11.97
C VAL A 44 -6.28 9.01 11.21
N LYS A 45 -6.30 10.24 11.71
CA LYS A 45 -5.45 11.32 11.21
C LYS A 45 -4.09 11.24 11.89
N ALA A 46 -3.06 10.83 11.15
CA ALA A 46 -1.70 10.68 11.63
C ALA A 46 -0.81 11.84 11.21
N ARG A 47 0.08 12.27 12.11
CA ARG A 47 1.12 13.25 11.82
C ARG A 47 2.28 12.54 11.14
N ILE A 48 2.70 13.03 9.99
CA ILE A 48 3.92 12.58 9.35
C ILE A 48 5.08 13.43 9.92
N PRO A 49 6.07 12.83 10.59
CA PRO A 49 7.25 13.56 11.06
C PRO A 49 7.94 14.27 9.89
N GLU A 50 8.31 15.54 10.09
CA GLU A 50 9.13 16.32 9.15
C GLU A 50 8.56 16.46 7.71
N ALA A 51 7.28 16.14 7.50
CA ALA A 51 6.68 16.20 6.17
C ALA A 51 6.57 17.63 5.63
N ILE A 52 7.03 17.80 4.39
CA ILE A 52 7.02 19.06 3.64
C ILE A 52 5.85 19.06 2.63
N ARG A 53 5.62 17.95 1.92
CA ARG A 53 4.69 17.88 0.79
C ARG A 53 3.26 17.56 1.20
N TRP A 54 3.06 16.72 2.21
CA TRP A 54 1.71 16.48 2.75
C TRP A 54 1.16 17.67 3.54
N GLY A 55 2.02 18.57 4.04
CA GLY A 55 1.64 19.58 5.03
C GLY A 55 1.48 19.00 6.44
N GLY A 56 2.18 17.90 6.73
CA GLY A 56 2.31 17.34 8.07
C GLY A 56 1.32 16.23 8.45
N TRP A 57 0.22 16.02 7.70
CA TRP A 57 -0.84 15.09 8.13
C TRP A 57 -1.44 14.30 6.98
N VAL A 58 -1.80 13.05 7.26
CA VAL A 58 -2.60 12.18 6.39
C VAL A 58 -3.55 11.33 7.21
N HIS A 59 -4.56 10.78 6.55
CA HIS A 59 -5.43 9.75 7.11
C HIS A 59 -4.88 8.39 6.71
N CYS A 60 -4.73 7.51 7.68
CA CYS A 60 -4.27 6.14 7.49
C CYS A 60 -5.05 5.17 8.37
N ILE A 61 -4.96 3.87 8.11
CA ILE A 61 -5.66 2.89 8.95
C ILE A 61 -5.16 2.97 10.40
N GLU A 62 -6.06 2.88 11.36
CA GLU A 62 -5.74 2.94 12.79
C GLU A 62 -4.71 1.88 13.20
N ARG A 63 -4.82 0.68 12.60
CA ARG A 63 -3.94 -0.44 12.85
C ARG A 63 -2.47 -0.12 12.58
N LEU A 64 -2.17 0.73 11.60
CA LEU A 64 -0.79 1.16 11.29
C LEU A 64 -0.17 1.94 12.47
N MET A 65 -0.99 2.65 13.23
CA MET A 65 -0.57 3.48 14.35
C MET A 65 -0.67 2.76 15.71
N THR A 66 -1.13 1.51 15.73
CA THR A 66 -1.31 0.75 16.95
C THR A 66 0.04 0.23 17.45
N PRO A 67 0.45 0.54 18.70
CA PRO A 67 1.72 0.03 19.25
C PRO A 67 1.77 -1.50 19.29
N GLY A 68 2.97 -2.06 19.13
CA GLY A 68 3.20 -3.51 19.22
C GLY A 68 2.77 -4.31 17.99
N GLN A 69 2.34 -3.66 16.90
CA GLN A 69 2.09 -4.32 15.63
C GLN A 69 3.41 -4.60 14.89
N HIS A 70 3.53 -5.80 14.33
CA HIS A 70 4.60 -6.15 13.40
C HIS A 70 4.07 -6.14 11.98
N VAL A 71 4.58 -5.25 11.13
CA VAL A 71 4.19 -5.16 9.72
C VAL A 71 5.25 -5.83 8.85
N VAL A 72 4.87 -6.91 8.16
CA VAL A 72 5.67 -7.53 7.11
C VAL A 72 5.21 -6.97 5.76
N ASN A 73 6.11 -6.28 5.06
CA ASN A 73 5.81 -5.65 3.78
C ASN A 73 6.14 -6.61 2.63
N LEU A 74 5.16 -6.90 1.78
CA LEU A 74 5.25 -7.84 0.66
C LEU A 74 5.08 -7.12 -0.69
N PRO A 75 6.07 -6.34 -1.15
CA PRO A 75 5.98 -5.62 -2.43
C PRO A 75 6.20 -6.52 -3.64
N THR A 76 5.70 -6.06 -4.79
CA THR A 76 6.05 -6.60 -6.12
C THR A 76 7.14 -5.76 -6.78
N MET A 77 8.08 -6.39 -7.50
CA MET A 77 9.06 -5.67 -8.31
C MET A 77 8.48 -5.32 -9.69
N LYS A 78 8.16 -4.05 -9.91
CA LYS A 78 7.67 -3.58 -11.22
C LYS A 78 8.02 -2.14 -11.55
N SER A 79 8.22 -1.87 -12.83
CA SER A 79 8.15 -0.52 -13.39
C SER A 79 6.75 0.07 -13.19
N HIS A 80 6.68 1.39 -12.98
CA HIS A 80 5.43 2.11 -12.73
C HIS A 80 5.39 3.39 -13.56
N GLY A 81 4.23 3.69 -14.14
CA GLY A 81 3.96 4.94 -14.85
C GLY A 81 3.42 6.03 -13.90
N GLY A 82 3.89 7.27 -14.06
CA GLY A 82 3.46 8.43 -13.25
C GLY A 82 4.05 8.44 -11.83
N GLY A 83 4.36 9.64 -11.33
CA GLY A 83 4.87 9.89 -9.97
C GLY A 83 6.12 9.06 -9.61
N PRO A 84 6.00 7.96 -8.84
CA PRO A 84 7.09 7.05 -8.53
C PRO A 84 7.53 6.22 -9.75
N ARG A 85 8.82 6.26 -10.08
CA ARG A 85 9.38 5.53 -11.24
C ARG A 85 9.59 4.03 -11.01
N PHE A 86 9.53 3.56 -9.77
CA PHE A 86 9.69 2.16 -9.41
C PHE A 86 8.70 1.78 -8.30
N SER A 87 8.13 0.58 -8.39
CA SER A 87 7.38 -0.04 -7.29
C SER A 87 8.30 -1.00 -6.54
N LEU A 88 8.42 -0.77 -5.23
CA LEU A 88 9.12 -1.60 -4.24
C LEU A 88 8.37 -1.42 -2.90
N SER A 89 9.03 -1.70 -1.78
CA SER A 89 8.46 -1.54 -0.42
C SER A 89 7.87 -0.14 -0.16
N LEU A 90 8.50 0.91 -0.69
CA LEU A 90 8.13 2.30 -0.46
C LEU A 90 6.75 2.66 -1.01
N LYS A 91 6.29 1.97 -2.07
CA LYS A 91 4.98 2.22 -2.67
C LYS A 91 3.85 1.51 -1.91
N ASN A 92 4.16 0.42 -1.20
CA ASN A 92 3.16 -0.36 -0.46
C ASN A 92 2.56 0.41 0.70
N VAL A 93 3.31 1.28 1.39
CA VAL A 93 2.74 2.09 2.49
C VAL A 93 1.59 2.97 2.01
N TYR A 94 1.64 3.36 0.74
CA TYR A 94 0.59 4.17 0.14
C TYR A 94 -0.76 3.45 0.19
N GLY A 95 -0.76 2.11 0.24
CA GLY A 95 -1.88 1.21 0.49
C GLY A 95 -2.60 1.42 1.82
N PHE A 96 -1.93 2.00 2.82
CA PHE A 96 -2.52 2.37 4.11
C PHE A 96 -3.10 3.78 4.15
N VAL A 97 -2.88 4.61 3.13
CA VAL A 97 -3.35 6.01 3.11
C VAL A 97 -4.80 6.06 2.64
N HIS A 98 -5.65 6.86 3.27
CA HIS A 98 -7.07 6.99 2.88
C HIS A 98 -7.21 7.44 1.41
N PRO A 99 -8.15 6.88 0.63
CA PRO A 99 -8.32 7.20 -0.79
C PRO A 99 -8.43 8.70 -1.10
N ARG A 100 -9.18 9.45 -0.29
CA ARG A 100 -9.31 10.93 -0.41
C ARG A 100 -7.97 11.68 -0.41
N ASP A 101 -7.02 11.25 0.42
CA ASP A 101 -5.72 11.91 0.52
C ASP A 101 -4.84 11.50 -0.68
N ARG A 102 -5.03 10.27 -1.18
CA ARG A 102 -4.36 9.81 -2.40
C ARG A 102 -4.74 10.65 -3.61
N VAL A 103 -6.02 11.05 -3.75
CA VAL A 103 -6.50 11.92 -4.84
C VAL A 103 -5.59 13.13 -4.99
N ARG A 104 -5.32 13.85 -3.88
CA ARG A 104 -4.45 15.04 -3.86
C ARG A 104 -3.06 14.75 -4.44
N ALA A 105 -2.43 13.64 -4.05
CA ALA A 105 -1.08 13.31 -4.50
C ALA A 105 -1.03 12.92 -5.99
N HIS A 106 -2.10 12.38 -6.58
CA HIS A 106 -2.14 12.05 -8.01
C HIS A 106 -2.21 13.28 -8.93
N PHE A 107 -2.59 14.46 -8.40
CA PHE A 107 -2.74 15.69 -9.16
C PHE A 107 -1.56 16.67 -9.03
N VAL A 108 -0.44 16.24 -8.44
CA VAL A 108 0.76 17.06 -8.26
C VAL A 108 2.01 16.34 -8.76
N SER A 109 3.02 17.10 -9.18
CA SER A 109 4.29 16.51 -9.65
C SER A 109 5.14 15.95 -8.50
N GLN A 110 4.84 16.30 -7.24
CA GLN A 110 5.55 15.83 -6.04
C GLN A 110 5.03 14.49 -5.48
N MET A 111 4.27 13.73 -6.28
CA MET A 111 3.66 12.48 -5.83
C MET A 111 4.69 11.50 -5.23
N ALA A 112 5.88 11.42 -5.83
CA ALA A 112 6.94 10.54 -5.36
C ALA A 112 7.40 10.93 -3.96
N GLU A 113 7.68 12.21 -3.72
CA GLU A 113 8.07 12.72 -2.40
C GLU A 113 6.95 12.55 -1.37
N MET A 114 5.69 12.75 -1.77
CA MET A 114 4.55 12.48 -0.90
C MET A 114 4.50 10.99 -0.49
N ILE A 115 4.69 10.06 -1.42
CA ILE A 115 4.77 8.63 -1.09
C ILE A 115 5.95 8.36 -0.15
N MET A 116 7.11 8.98 -0.38
CA MET A 116 8.27 8.85 0.51
C MET A 116 7.97 9.33 1.92
N GLU A 117 7.36 10.51 2.08
CA GLU A 117 6.96 11.04 3.37
C GLU A 117 6.00 10.09 4.11
N THR A 118 5.08 9.42 3.42
CA THR A 118 4.18 8.45 4.08
C THR A 118 4.91 7.25 4.69
N ASN A 119 6.13 6.92 4.25
CA ASN A 119 6.93 5.86 4.88
C ASN A 119 7.44 6.26 6.26
N LEU A 120 7.38 7.55 6.66
CA LEU A 120 7.77 8.00 8.00
C LEU A 120 6.71 7.70 9.08
N LEU A 121 5.54 7.17 8.68
CA LEU A 121 4.47 6.81 9.62
C LEU A 121 4.71 5.52 10.39
N TYR A 122 5.52 4.61 9.85
CA TYR A 122 5.77 3.30 10.44
C TYR A 122 7.13 2.75 10.03
N SER A 123 7.63 1.76 10.77
CA SER A 123 8.82 0.99 10.39
C SER A 123 8.43 -0.47 10.19
N PRO A 124 8.50 -1.04 8.97
CA PRO A 124 8.20 -2.45 8.77
C PRO A 124 9.20 -3.32 9.54
N SER A 125 8.70 -4.42 10.12
CA SER A 125 9.56 -5.39 10.82
C SER A 125 10.36 -6.26 9.84
N LEU A 126 9.81 -6.49 8.65
CA LEU A 126 10.46 -7.25 7.58
C LEU A 126 9.92 -6.76 6.22
N ILE A 127 10.78 -6.75 5.21
CA ILE A 127 10.40 -6.53 3.82
C ILE A 127 10.83 -7.78 3.05
N VAL A 128 9.87 -8.44 2.38
CA VAL A 128 10.15 -9.59 1.51
C VAL A 128 9.74 -9.23 0.10
N LEU A 129 10.74 -9.09 -0.78
CA LEU A 129 10.54 -8.80 -2.19
C LEU A 129 10.88 -10.04 -3.00
N ASP A 130 9.91 -10.56 -3.74
CA ASP A 130 10.16 -11.59 -4.75
C ASP A 130 10.69 -10.91 -6.02
N GLY A 131 11.96 -11.19 -6.34
CA GLY A 131 12.65 -10.71 -7.53
C GLY A 131 12.84 -11.78 -8.60
N THR A 132 12.21 -12.96 -8.46
CA THR A 132 12.33 -14.05 -9.44
C THR A 132 11.60 -13.76 -10.75
N LYS A 133 10.64 -12.84 -10.73
CA LYS A 133 9.85 -12.38 -11.88
C LYS A 133 9.50 -10.91 -11.70
N CYS A 134 9.86 -10.07 -12.66
CA CYS A 134 9.70 -8.62 -12.56
C CYS A 134 9.36 -7.94 -13.90
N TRP A 135 8.64 -6.82 -13.86
CA TRP A 135 8.47 -5.97 -15.05
C TRP A 135 9.58 -4.92 -15.14
N ILE A 136 10.53 -5.13 -16.06
CA ILE A 136 11.67 -4.23 -16.25
C ILE A 136 11.31 -2.99 -17.09
N SER A 137 10.25 -3.04 -17.89
CA SER A 137 9.75 -1.92 -18.68
C SER A 137 8.24 -2.01 -18.92
N GLY A 138 7.57 -0.88 -19.17
CA GLY A 138 6.17 -0.83 -19.61
C GLY A 138 5.05 -0.98 -18.55
N GLY A 139 5.39 -1.26 -17.28
CA GLY A 139 4.45 -1.42 -16.16
C GLY A 139 3.54 -0.20 -15.92
N PRO A 140 2.46 -0.33 -15.11
CA PRO A 140 2.25 -1.36 -14.08
C PRO A 140 1.12 -2.36 -14.36
N TYR A 141 0.57 -2.39 -15.58
CA TYR A 141 -0.50 -3.34 -15.97
C TYR A 141 -0.03 -4.43 -16.92
N THR A 142 0.97 -4.10 -17.74
CA THR A 142 1.63 -4.96 -18.74
C THR A 142 3.10 -4.57 -18.77
N GLY A 143 4.01 -5.39 -19.29
CA GLY A 143 5.41 -4.99 -19.39
C GLY A 143 6.32 -6.09 -19.88
N GLU A 144 7.57 -5.74 -20.15
CA GLU A 144 8.64 -6.70 -20.41
C GLU A 144 9.00 -7.42 -19.10
N GLU A 145 8.94 -8.74 -19.12
CA GLU A 145 9.19 -9.60 -17.96
C GLU A 145 10.60 -10.19 -17.97
N ARG A 146 11.24 -10.25 -16.81
CA ARG A 146 12.46 -11.01 -16.57
C ARG A 146 12.43 -11.75 -15.25
#